data_AF-T0L7T2-F1
#
_entry.id   AF-T0L7T2-F1
#
_cell.length_a   1.000
_cell.length_b   1.000
_cell.length_c   1.000
_cell.angle_alpha   90.00
_cell.angle_beta   90.00
_cell.angle_gamma   90.00
#
_symmetry.space_group_name_H-M   'P 1'
#
loop_
_entity.id
_entity.type
_entity.pdbx_description
1 polymer ?
#
loop_
_entity_poly.entity_id
_entity_poly.type
_entity_poly.pdbx_seq_one_letter_code
_entity_poly.pdbx_strand_id
1 'polypeptide(L)'
;MDYYSVDKILADEVKIKIKIKSKIHHFGFFIDDLNNDINENLSVDIPLYISLFFLKNKHCILCNDILSEDFKNDLQANSSIVNLTSVCSYFYNFVSIFYEQEYVNNIFFNRICKFYTLIMKEKLEEEDIFLMDNIEKNIIIRARINYLMYRMYFIKS
;
A
#
# COMPACT_ATOMS: atom_id res chain seq x y z
N MET A 1 -8.33 14.42 7.93
CA MET A 1 -9.71 14.63 7.42
C MET A 1 -9.67 14.02 6.01
N ASP A 2 -9.72 12.70 5.91
CA ASP A 2 -9.17 11.99 4.73
C ASP A 2 -10.21 11.15 3.98
N TYR A 3 -11.50 11.35 4.28
CA TYR A 3 -12.60 10.58 3.68
C TYR A 3 -12.64 10.72 2.15
N TYR A 4 -12.27 11.89 1.61
CA TYR A 4 -12.29 12.18 0.17
C TYR A 4 -10.96 11.86 -0.53
N SER A 5 -10.00 11.24 0.16
CA SER A 5 -8.75 10.84 -0.48
C SER A 5 -8.98 9.63 -1.38
N VAL A 6 -8.90 9.85 -2.69
CA VAL A 6 -9.01 8.77 -3.70
C VAL A 6 -7.96 7.68 -3.44
N ASP A 7 -6.74 8.07 -3.12
CA ASP A 7 -5.65 7.14 -2.83
C ASP A 7 -5.93 6.26 -1.60
N LYS A 8 -6.67 6.79 -0.62
CA LYS A 8 -7.09 6.01 0.56
C LYS A 8 -8.23 5.06 0.21
N ILE A 9 -9.23 5.53 -0.54
CA ILE A 9 -10.34 4.69 -1.01
C ILE A 9 -9.80 3.49 -1.79
N LEU A 10 -8.84 3.72 -2.70
CA LEU A 10 -8.22 2.66 -3.49
C LEU A 10 -7.36 1.71 -2.65
N ALA A 11 -6.68 2.21 -1.60
CA ALA A 11 -5.97 1.35 -0.66
C ALA A 11 -6.94 0.46 0.16
N ASP A 12 -8.12 0.99 0.51
CA ASP A 12 -9.14 0.29 1.29
C ASP A 12 -9.91 -0.78 0.48
N GLU A 13 -9.79 -0.80 -0.85
CA GLU A 13 -10.36 -1.85 -1.71
C GLU A 13 -9.51 -3.12 -1.78
N VAL A 14 -8.25 -3.07 -1.31
CA VAL A 14 -7.35 -4.23 -1.30
C VAL A 14 -7.96 -5.37 -0.50
N LYS A 15 -8.04 -6.56 -1.10
CA LYS A 15 -8.56 -7.76 -0.44
C LYS A 15 -7.52 -8.35 0.50
N ILE A 16 -7.94 -8.65 1.73
CA ILE A 16 -7.12 -9.32 2.74
C ILE A 16 -7.76 -10.63 3.17
N LYS A 17 -6.89 -11.60 3.48
CA LYS A 17 -7.32 -12.94 3.90
C LYS A 17 -7.62 -12.97 5.39
N ILE A 18 -8.88 -13.14 5.73
CA ILE A 18 -9.36 -13.23 7.12
C ILE A 18 -10.03 -14.57 7.41
N LYS A 19 -9.92 -15.02 8.66
CA LYS A 19 -10.66 -16.15 9.19
C LYS A 19 -11.79 -15.65 10.07
N ILE A 20 -13.01 -16.03 9.72
CA ILE A 20 -14.21 -15.64 10.45
C ILE A 20 -14.35 -16.49 11.72
N LYS A 21 -14.57 -15.83 12.87
CA LYS A 21 -14.71 -16.46 14.19
C LYS A 21 -16.16 -16.72 14.60
N SER A 22 -17.10 -16.04 13.96
CA SER A 22 -18.51 -16.12 14.31
C SER A 22 -19.32 -15.97 13.04
N LYS A 23 -20.42 -16.71 12.92
CA LYS A 23 -21.33 -16.60 11.77
C LYS A 23 -21.75 -15.13 11.55
N ILE A 24 -21.61 -14.65 10.32
CA ILE A 24 -21.97 -13.27 9.94
C ILE A 24 -23.16 -13.31 8.99
N HIS A 25 -24.29 -12.75 9.42
CA HIS A 25 -25.54 -12.84 8.67
C HIS A 25 -25.62 -11.83 7.54
N HIS A 26 -26.09 -12.25 6.36
CA HIS A 26 -26.29 -11.40 5.17
C HIS A 26 -25.02 -10.80 4.54
N PHE A 27 -23.85 -11.36 4.84
CA PHE A 27 -22.57 -10.93 4.24
C PHE A 27 -22.06 -11.87 3.14
N GLY A 28 -22.84 -12.86 2.72
CA GLY A 28 -22.46 -13.83 1.68
C GLY A 28 -22.11 -13.23 0.32
N PHE A 29 -22.56 -12.00 0.02
CA PHE A 29 -22.18 -11.33 -1.21
C PHE A 29 -20.66 -11.15 -1.38
N PHE A 30 -19.91 -11.05 -0.27
CA PHE A 30 -18.46 -10.92 -0.30
C PHE A 30 -17.73 -12.22 -0.66
N ILE A 31 -18.43 -13.35 -0.66
CA ILE A 31 -17.92 -14.68 -0.99
C ILE A 31 -18.64 -15.28 -2.21
N ASP A 32 -19.25 -14.43 -3.04
CA ASP A 32 -20.05 -14.79 -4.21
C ASP A 32 -21.23 -15.74 -3.92
N ASP A 33 -21.73 -15.70 -2.67
CA ASP A 33 -22.87 -16.50 -2.21
C ASP A 33 -24.02 -15.59 -1.76
N LEU A 34 -24.82 -15.15 -2.73
CA LEU A 34 -25.84 -14.11 -2.59
C LEU A 34 -26.94 -14.41 -1.57
N ASN A 35 -27.12 -15.68 -1.17
CA ASN A 35 -28.20 -16.10 -0.27
C ASN A 35 -27.71 -16.58 1.10
N ASN A 36 -26.39 -16.64 1.33
CA ASN A 36 -25.86 -17.30 2.51
C ASN A 36 -25.18 -16.34 3.48
N ASP A 37 -25.16 -16.79 4.74
CA ASP A 37 -24.37 -16.19 5.79
C ASP A 37 -22.92 -16.64 5.63
N ILE A 38 -21.96 -15.81 6.08
CA ILE A 38 -20.58 -16.26 6.16
C ILE A 38 -20.45 -17.17 7.38
N ASN A 39 -20.17 -18.45 7.13
CA ASN A 39 -20.05 -19.45 8.18
C ASN A 39 -18.79 -19.25 9.03
N GLU A 40 -18.85 -19.72 10.27
CA GLU A 40 -17.71 -19.72 11.19
C GLU A 40 -16.56 -20.58 10.65
N ASN A 41 -15.32 -20.22 10.99
CA ASN A 41 -14.07 -20.89 10.60
C ASN A 41 -13.74 -20.86 9.10
N LEU A 42 -14.54 -20.18 8.28
CA LEU A 42 -14.24 -19.95 6.88
C LEU A 42 -13.08 -18.94 6.73
N SER A 43 -12.16 -19.21 5.82
CA SER A 43 -11.12 -18.27 5.40
C SER A 43 -11.51 -17.64 4.08
N VAL A 44 -11.53 -16.31 4.03
CA VAL A 44 -12.11 -15.54 2.92
C VAL A 44 -11.27 -14.32 2.61
N ASP A 45 -11.24 -13.93 1.34
CA ASP A 45 -10.56 -12.75 0.86
C ASP A 45 -11.57 -11.63 0.65
N ILE A 46 -11.59 -10.67 1.58
CA ILE A 46 -12.58 -9.59 1.62
C ILE A 46 -11.86 -8.23 1.59
N PRO A 47 -12.42 -7.20 0.93
CA PRO A 47 -11.84 -5.86 0.94
C PRO A 47 -11.52 -5.32 2.34
N LEU A 48 -10.48 -4.49 2.43
CA LEU A 48 -9.98 -3.95 3.68
C LEU A 48 -11.01 -3.08 4.41
N TYR A 49 -11.76 -2.23 3.68
CA TYR A 49 -12.73 -1.32 4.30
C TYR A 49 -13.72 -2.01 5.23
N ILE A 50 -14.22 -3.19 4.84
CA ILE A 50 -15.17 -3.97 5.65
C ILE A 50 -14.43 -4.91 6.61
N SER A 51 -13.28 -5.44 6.22
CA SER A 51 -12.48 -6.32 7.07
C SER A 51 -12.03 -5.61 8.34
N LEU A 52 -11.71 -4.31 8.27
CA LEU A 52 -11.40 -3.49 9.44
C LEU A 52 -12.55 -3.41 10.44
N PHE A 53 -13.79 -3.34 9.97
CA PHE A 53 -14.96 -3.39 10.83
C PHE A 53 -15.05 -4.72 11.58
N PHE A 54 -14.85 -5.85 10.88
CA PHE A 54 -14.88 -7.17 11.51
C PHE A 54 -13.71 -7.42 12.47
N LEU A 55 -12.51 -6.96 12.13
CA LEU A 55 -11.32 -7.09 12.97
C LEU A 55 -11.48 -6.29 14.28
N LYS A 56 -11.96 -5.04 14.19
CA LYS A 56 -12.19 -4.18 15.37
C LYS A 56 -13.21 -4.77 16.33
N ASN A 57 -14.25 -5.40 15.81
CA ASN A 57 -15.30 -6.04 16.61
C ASN A 57 -14.99 -7.51 16.97
N LYS A 58 -13.78 -8.02 16.66
CA LYS A 58 -13.33 -9.38 16.96
C LYS A 58 -14.15 -10.51 16.29
N HIS A 59 -14.89 -10.20 15.21
CA HIS A 59 -15.63 -11.18 14.42
C HIS A 59 -14.73 -12.00 13.48
N CYS A 60 -13.51 -11.54 13.23
CA CYS A 60 -12.51 -12.25 12.44
C CYS A 60 -11.09 -12.05 12.98
N ILE A 61 -10.16 -12.80 12.41
CA ILE A 61 -8.71 -12.64 12.59
C ILE A 61 -8.04 -12.67 11.22
N LEU A 62 -6.87 -12.04 11.11
CA LEU A 62 -6.02 -12.22 9.94
C LEU A 62 -5.55 -13.68 9.87
N CYS A 63 -5.68 -14.32 8.71
CA CYS A 63 -5.19 -15.69 8.52
C CYS A 63 -3.67 -15.74 8.56
N ASN A 64 -3.05 -14.78 7.86
CA ASN A 64 -1.61 -14.60 7.75
C ASN A 64 -1.30 -13.13 8.05
N ASP A 65 -0.04 -12.86 8.36
CA ASP A 65 0.45 -11.49 8.38
C ASP A 65 0.31 -10.85 6.98
N ILE A 66 0.13 -9.53 6.96
CA ILE A 66 -0.13 -8.77 5.72
C ILE A 66 1.08 -8.80 4.79
N LEU A 67 2.28 -8.76 5.38
CA LEU A 67 3.54 -8.95 4.68
C LEU A 67 4.15 -10.27 5.13
N SER A 68 4.60 -11.09 4.18
CA SER A 68 5.37 -12.29 4.51
C SER A 68 6.66 -11.92 5.22
N GLU A 69 7.17 -12.84 6.04
CA GLU A 69 8.42 -12.63 6.78
C GLU A 69 9.60 -12.37 5.84
N ASP A 70 9.67 -13.10 4.73
CA ASP A 70 10.65 -12.87 3.66
C ASP A 70 10.57 -11.45 3.10
N PHE A 71 9.36 -10.95 2.81
CA PHE A 71 9.17 -9.59 2.28
C PHE A 71 9.61 -8.52 3.28
N LYS A 72 9.36 -8.74 4.57
CA LYS A 72 9.85 -7.84 5.64
C LYS A 72 11.37 -7.86 5.73
N ASN A 73 11.99 -9.04 5.65
CA ASN A 73 13.44 -9.20 5.67
C ASN A 73 14.09 -8.47 4.49
N ASP A 74 13.50 -8.59 3.29
CA ASP A 74 13.98 -7.87 2.11
C ASP A 74 13.85 -6.34 2.27
N LEU A 75 12.73 -5.86 2.82
CA LEU A 75 12.53 -4.44 3.11
C LEU A 75 13.56 -3.90 4.12
N GLN A 76 13.90 -4.68 5.13
CA GLN A 76 14.90 -4.31 6.13
C GLN A 76 16.32 -4.34 5.55
N ALA A 77 16.63 -5.33 4.71
CA ALA A 77 17.96 -5.49 4.11
C ALA A 77 18.24 -4.40 3.06
N ASN A 78 17.33 -4.22 2.10
CA ASN A 78 17.41 -3.14 1.12
C ASN A 78 16.03 -2.81 0.57
N SER A 79 15.35 -1.86 1.22
CA SER A 79 14.02 -1.44 0.83
C SER A 79 13.93 -0.93 -0.62
N SER A 80 15.00 -0.40 -1.22
CA SER A 80 14.94 0.25 -2.56
C SER A 80 14.81 -0.71 -3.75
N ILE A 81 15.20 -1.97 -3.59
CA ILE A 81 15.09 -2.99 -4.65
C ILE A 81 13.77 -3.77 -4.59
N VAL A 82 13.03 -3.65 -3.49
CA VAL A 82 11.76 -4.33 -3.29
C VAL A 82 10.67 -3.67 -4.14
N ASN A 83 9.90 -4.48 -4.86
CA ASN A 83 8.73 -4.00 -5.58
C ASN A 83 7.56 -3.78 -4.61
N LEU A 84 7.24 -2.53 -4.27
CA LEU A 84 6.10 -2.26 -3.37
C LEU A 84 4.75 -2.52 -4.05
N THR A 85 4.69 -2.34 -5.38
CA THR A 85 3.46 -2.50 -6.16
C THR A 85 2.99 -3.94 -6.25
N SER A 86 3.88 -4.93 -5.99
CA SER A 86 3.49 -6.34 -5.97
C SER A 86 2.58 -6.69 -4.80
N VAL A 87 2.59 -5.88 -3.74
CA VAL A 87 1.66 -5.99 -2.60
C VAL A 87 0.46 -5.09 -2.85
N CYS A 88 0.71 -3.79 -3.04
CA CYS A 88 -0.32 -2.79 -3.28
C CYS A 88 0.31 -1.54 -3.92
N SER A 89 -0.37 -0.92 -4.88
CA SER A 89 0.09 0.35 -5.48
C SER A 89 0.07 1.52 -4.50
N TYR A 90 -0.69 1.37 -3.41
CA TYR A 90 -0.82 2.29 -2.27
C TYR A 90 -0.27 1.64 -0.98
N PHE A 91 0.91 1.01 -1.09
CA PHE A 91 1.61 0.28 -0.04
C PHE A 91 1.63 1.02 1.29
N TYR A 92 2.08 2.28 1.35
CA TYR A 92 2.22 2.98 2.63
C TYR A 92 0.88 3.23 3.33
N ASN A 93 -0.16 3.57 2.56
CA ASN A 93 -1.52 3.72 3.10
C ASN A 93 -2.03 2.38 3.65
N PHE A 94 -1.72 1.29 2.95
CA PHE A 94 -2.14 -0.05 3.33
C PHE A 94 -1.39 -0.55 4.58
N VAL A 95 -0.06 -0.48 4.62
CA VAL A 95 0.75 -1.03 5.72
C VAL A 95 0.66 -0.20 7.00
N SER A 96 0.41 1.11 6.90
CA SER A 96 0.23 1.98 8.08
C SER A 96 -0.99 1.63 8.92
N ILE A 97 -1.91 0.81 8.40
CA ILE A 97 -3.08 0.31 9.15
C ILE A 97 -2.69 -0.82 10.10
N PHE A 98 -1.64 -1.58 9.77
CA PHE A 98 -1.28 -2.82 10.48
C PHE A 98 0.06 -2.75 11.22
N TYR A 99 0.96 -1.86 10.80
CA TYR A 99 2.31 -1.75 11.35
C TYR A 99 2.56 -0.40 12.00
N GLU A 100 3.56 -0.37 12.89
CA GLU A 100 3.96 0.85 13.58
C GLU A 100 4.49 1.91 12.63
N GLN A 101 4.15 3.18 12.91
CA GLN A 101 4.51 4.31 12.05
C GLN A 101 6.03 4.44 11.89
N GLU A 102 6.82 4.11 12.91
CA GLU A 102 8.28 4.15 12.85
C GLU A 102 8.83 3.16 11.80
N TYR A 103 8.32 1.93 11.77
CA TYR A 103 8.69 0.93 10.78
C TYR A 103 8.38 1.40 9.36
N VAL A 104 7.17 1.93 9.14
CA VAL A 104 6.72 2.43 7.83
C VAL A 104 7.56 3.62 7.38
N ASN A 105 7.82 4.56 8.28
CA ASN A 105 8.65 5.74 8.01
C ASN A 105 10.09 5.36 7.66
N ASN A 106 10.68 4.38 8.35
CA ASN A 106 12.04 3.91 8.07
C ASN A 106 12.15 3.36 6.65
N ILE A 107 11.18 2.56 6.20
CA ILE A 107 11.12 2.07 4.81
C ILE A 107 11.04 3.26 3.84
N PHE A 108 10.11 4.19 4.08
CA PHE A 108 9.89 5.36 3.23
C PHE A 108 11.15 6.22 3.09
N PHE A 109 11.77 6.63 4.20
CA PHE A 109 12.97 7.48 4.16
C PHE A 109 14.14 6.79 3.48
N ASN A 110 14.38 5.50 3.78
CA ASN A 110 15.44 4.74 3.12
C ASN A 110 15.27 4.72 1.60
N ARG A 111 14.04 4.55 1.12
CA ARG A 111 13.75 4.52 -0.32
C ARG A 111 13.85 5.89 -0.97
N ILE A 112 13.28 6.94 -0.38
CA ILE A 112 13.41 8.31 -0.90
C ILE A 112 14.88 8.75 -0.96
N CYS A 113 15.69 8.42 0.04
CA CYS A 113 17.13 8.67 0.05
C CYS A 113 17.91 7.92 -1.04
N LYS A 114 17.35 6.87 -1.64
CA LYS A 114 17.94 6.20 -2.80
C LYS A 114 17.43 6.80 -4.11
N PHE A 115 16.13 7.07 -4.18
CA PHE A 115 15.46 7.53 -5.38
C PHE A 115 15.64 9.02 -5.68
N TYR A 116 16.14 9.84 -4.75
CA TYR A 116 16.36 11.27 -5.01
C TYR A 116 17.24 11.53 -6.25
N THR A 117 18.15 10.62 -6.58
CA THR A 117 19.02 10.71 -7.76
C THR A 117 18.23 10.76 -9.08
N LEU A 118 17.03 10.15 -9.11
CA LEU A 118 16.14 10.13 -10.27
C LEU A 118 15.57 11.52 -10.61
N ILE A 119 15.56 12.44 -9.63
CA ILE A 119 15.15 13.84 -9.85
C ILE A 119 16.08 14.51 -10.87
N MET A 120 17.38 14.21 -10.82
CA MET A 120 18.40 14.83 -11.67
C MET A 120 18.73 14.04 -12.94
N LYS A 121 18.24 12.79 -13.06
CA LYS A 121 18.47 11.93 -14.24
C LYS A 121 18.06 12.67 -15.53
N GLU A 122 18.76 12.50 -16.65
CA GLU A 122 18.40 13.24 -17.88
C GLU A 122 17.04 12.81 -18.44
N LYS A 123 16.80 11.50 -18.52
CA LYS A 123 15.53 10.90 -18.94
C LYS A 123 15.05 9.95 -17.85
N LEU A 124 13.79 10.12 -17.45
CA LEU A 124 13.12 9.23 -16.51
C LEU A 124 12.24 8.28 -17.32
N GLU A 125 12.43 6.98 -17.13
CA GLU A 125 11.67 5.92 -17.79
C GLU A 125 10.69 5.27 -16.81
N GLU A 126 9.68 4.57 -17.32
CA GLU A 126 8.67 3.92 -16.47
C GLU A 126 9.30 2.85 -15.55
N GLU A 127 10.33 2.17 -16.05
CA GLU A 127 11.09 1.16 -15.31
C GLU A 127 11.77 1.74 -14.06
N ASP A 128 12.21 3.00 -14.12
CA ASP A 128 12.88 3.67 -12.98
C ASP A 128 11.96 3.82 -11.77
N ILE A 129 10.65 3.95 -12.01
CA ILE A 129 9.64 4.19 -10.98
C ILE A 129 8.73 2.98 -10.75
N PHE A 130 8.94 1.88 -11.47
CA PHE A 130 8.06 0.71 -11.44
C PHE A 130 7.93 0.12 -10.03
N LEU A 131 9.05 0.02 -9.30
CA LEU A 131 9.11 -0.55 -7.95
C LEU A 131 8.47 0.33 -6.86
N MET A 132 8.09 1.56 -7.21
CA MET A 132 7.64 2.58 -6.28
C MET A 132 6.15 2.50 -5.99
N ASP A 133 5.81 2.83 -4.75
CA ASP A 133 4.45 3.19 -4.36
C ASP A 133 4.02 4.53 -4.99
N ASN A 134 2.70 4.76 -5.13
CA ASN A 134 2.17 5.98 -5.72
C ASN A 134 2.56 7.28 -4.99
N ILE A 135 2.74 7.26 -3.67
CA ILE A 135 3.24 8.40 -2.88
C ILE A 135 4.68 8.72 -3.30
N GLU A 136 5.55 7.72 -3.40
CA GLU A 136 6.94 7.90 -3.85
C GLU A 136 6.99 8.45 -5.28
N LYS A 137 6.22 7.84 -6.19
CA LYS A 137 6.10 8.30 -7.58
C LYS A 137 5.71 9.77 -7.63
N ASN A 138 4.67 10.15 -6.90
CA ASN A 138 4.19 11.54 -6.86
C ASN A 138 5.25 12.51 -6.33
N ILE A 139 6.00 12.14 -5.29
CA ILE A 139 7.08 12.96 -4.74
C ILE A 139 8.20 13.13 -5.78
N ILE A 140 8.69 12.04 -6.35
CA ILE A 140 9.80 12.07 -7.31
C ILE A 140 9.42 12.84 -8.58
N ILE A 141 8.24 12.58 -9.15
CA ILE A 141 7.76 13.25 -10.35
C ILE A 141 7.60 14.75 -10.11
N ARG A 142 6.96 15.16 -9.01
CA ARG A 142 6.78 16.59 -8.69
C ARG A 142 8.11 17.29 -8.43
N ALA A 143 9.00 16.66 -7.67
CA ALA A 143 10.33 17.21 -7.41
C ALA A 143 11.12 17.37 -8.71
N ARG A 144 11.03 16.39 -9.61
CA ARG A 144 11.65 16.44 -10.95
C ARG A 144 11.09 17.57 -11.81
N ILE A 145 9.77 17.74 -11.86
CA ILE A 145 9.14 18.85 -12.61
C ILE A 145 9.71 20.19 -12.13
N ASN A 146 9.76 20.40 -10.81
CA ASN A 146 10.29 21.63 -10.22
C ASN A 146 11.78 21.82 -10.56
N TYR A 147 12.59 20.76 -10.47
CA TYR A 147 14.00 20.78 -10.83
C TYR A 147 14.22 21.15 -12.30
N LEU A 148 13.44 20.56 -13.22
CA LEU A 148 13.53 20.86 -14.65
C LEU A 148 13.09 22.28 -14.96
N MET A 149 12.02 22.78 -14.34
CA MET A 149 11.60 24.18 -14.46
C MET A 149 12.69 25.14 -14.00
N TYR A 150 13.30 24.87 -12.84
CA TYR A 150 14.43 25.65 -12.32
C TYR A 150 15.61 25.63 -13.30
N ARG A 151 16.01 24.44 -13.78
CA ARG A 151 17.11 24.30 -14.74
C ARG A 151 16.82 25.06 -16.05
N MET A 152 15.60 24.98 -16.57
CA MET A 152 15.20 25.71 -17.79
C MET A 152 15.24 27.23 -17.61
N TYR A 153 14.88 27.74 -16.42
CA TYR A 153 14.97 29.16 -16.11
C TYR A 153 16.42 29.65 -16.19
N PHE A 154 17.35 28.95 -15.52
CA PHE A 154 18.76 29.35 -15.46
C PHE A 154 19.55 29.11 -16.75
N ILE A 155 19.14 28.16 -17.60
CA ILE A 155 19.77 27.96 -18.92
C ILE A 155 19.36 29.05 -19.93
N LYS A 156 18.23 29.73 -19.72
CA LYS A 156 17.71 30.77 -20.63
C LYS A 156 18.10 32.21 -20.27
N SER A 157 18.58 32.44 -19.05
CA SER A 157 19.16 33.69 -18.54
C SER A 157 20.66 33.75 -18.76
#